data_AF-A0A8S4QM18-F1
#
_entry.id   AF-A0A8S4QM18-F1
#
_cell.length_a   1.000
_cell.length_b   1.000
_cell.length_c   1.000
_cell.angle_alpha   90.00
_cell.angle_beta   90.00
_cell.angle_gamma   90.00
#
_symmetry.space_group_name_H-M   'P 1'
#
loop_
_entity.id
_entity.type
_entity.pdbx_description
1 polymer ?
#
loop_
_entity_poly.entity_id
_entity_poly.type
_entity_poly.pdbx_seq_one_letter_code
_entity_poly.pdbx_strand_id
1 'polypeptide(L)'
;MITDRYITANRPDIVLVDRSVRRAIIVDITIPHDDNLVKAEKEKVSKYLDLAHEITAMWNVESTVIVPIVVSVNGLLAKCFDQHLKKLSLGCWIKGRIQKAVVLETARIVRRFLTLEP
;
A
#
# COMPACT_ATOMS: atom_id res chain seq x y z
N MET A 1 11.97 -2.75 -10.12
CA MET A 1 12.37 -1.50 -10.81
C MET A 1 13.88 -1.51 -10.95
N ILE A 2 14.43 -1.07 -12.08
CA ILE A 2 15.89 -0.95 -12.23
C ILE A 2 16.30 0.35 -11.54
N THR A 3 17.27 0.25 -10.64
CA THR A 3 17.82 1.35 -9.85
C THR A 3 19.34 1.39 -10.02
N ASP A 4 19.95 2.56 -9.88
CA ASP A 4 21.39 2.71 -10.06
C ASP A 4 22.16 2.04 -8.91
N ARG A 5 21.58 2.07 -7.71
CA ARG A 5 22.04 1.31 -6.55
C ARG A 5 21.24 0.02 -6.38
N TYR A 6 21.86 -0.98 -5.76
CA TYR A 6 21.14 -2.19 -5.35
C TYR A 6 20.18 -1.86 -4.19
N ILE A 7 18.89 -2.03 -4.44
CA ILE A 7 17.82 -1.85 -3.45
C ILE A 7 17.08 -3.16 -3.27
N THR A 8 17.06 -3.69 -2.04
CA THR A 8 16.38 -4.96 -1.71
C THR A 8 14.88 -4.89 -1.97
N ALA A 9 14.23 -3.79 -1.57
CA ALA A 9 12.80 -3.59 -1.74
C ALA A 9 12.47 -2.73 -2.97
N ASN A 10 12.78 -3.23 -4.18
CA ASN A 10 12.63 -2.47 -5.43
C ASN A 10 11.36 -2.80 -6.25
N ARG A 11 10.39 -3.51 -5.65
CA ARG A 11 9.11 -3.89 -6.26
C ARG A 11 7.94 -3.46 -5.36
N PRO A 12 7.50 -2.20 -5.44
CA PRO A 12 6.21 -1.80 -4.89
C PRO A 12 5.07 -2.28 -5.82
N ASP A 13 3.83 -2.26 -5.32
CA ASP A 13 2.67 -2.64 -6.13
C ASP A 13 2.39 -1.61 -7.23
N ILE A 14 2.47 -0.32 -6.88
CA ILE A 14 2.20 0.79 -7.78
C ILE A 14 3.19 1.92 -7.52
N VAL A 15 3.67 2.55 -8.59
CA VAL A 15 4.39 3.83 -8.53
C VAL A 15 3.65 4.82 -9.41
N LEU A 16 3.24 5.95 -8.83
CA LEU A 16 2.65 7.07 -9.54
C LEU A 16 3.68 8.18 -9.65
N VAL A 17 3.77 8.82 -10.82
CA VAL A 17 4.61 10.01 -11.01
C VAL A 17 3.74 11.15 -11.51
N ASP A 18 3.61 12.18 -10.70
CA ASP A 18 3.03 13.44 -11.10
C ASP A 18 4.15 14.37 -11.59
N ARG A 19 4.23 14.53 -12.91
CA ARG A 19 5.23 15.37 -13.56
C ARG A 19 4.95 16.86 -13.36
N SER A 20 3.69 17.25 -13.14
CA SER A 20 3.31 18.66 -13.00
C SER A 20 3.84 19.28 -11.70
N VAL A 21 3.73 18.52 -10.60
CA VAL A 21 4.26 18.91 -9.28
C VAL A 21 5.57 18.20 -8.94
N ARG A 22 6.20 17.55 -9.94
CA ARG A 22 7.47 16.82 -9.82
C ARG A 22 7.51 15.93 -8.57
N ARG A 23 6.52 15.05 -8.39
CA ARG A 23 6.40 14.16 -7.22
C ARG A 23 6.17 12.73 -7.66
N ALA A 24 6.85 11.79 -7.00
CA ALA A 24 6.54 10.37 -7.11
C ALA A 24 5.80 9.87 -5.86
N ILE A 25 4.96 8.85 -6.03
CA ILE A 25 4.25 8.20 -4.94
C ILE A 25 4.41 6.70 -5.08
N ILE A 26 4.98 6.07 -4.05
CA ILE A 26 5.06 4.63 -3.92
C ILE A 26 3.82 4.17 -3.15
N VAL A 27 2.99 3.35 -3.78
CA VAL A 27 1.81 2.75 -3.14
C VAL A 27 2.04 1.27 -3.00
N ASP A 28 1.77 0.78 -1.80
CA ASP A 28 1.83 -0.64 -1.49
C ASP A 28 0.61 -1.00 -0.63
N ILE A 29 -0.01 -2.13 -0.97
CA ILE A 29 -1.26 -2.60 -0.38
C ILE A 29 -0.95 -3.86 0.44
N THR A 30 -1.52 -3.95 1.65
CA THR A 30 -1.36 -5.14 2.48
C THR A 30 -2.60 -5.45 3.31
N ILE A 31 -2.85 -6.75 3.51
CA ILE A 31 -3.99 -7.27 4.25
C ILE A 31 -3.51 -8.08 5.47
N PRO A 32 -3.22 -7.44 6.62
CA PRO A 32 -2.76 -8.13 7.82
C PRO A 32 -3.92 -8.62 8.70
N HIS A 33 -3.58 -9.37 9.76
CA HIS A 33 -4.48 -9.55 10.91
C HIS A 33 -4.75 -8.21 11.61
N ASP A 34 -5.91 -8.08 12.26
CA ASP A 34 -6.37 -6.85 12.91
C ASP A 34 -5.32 -6.25 13.87
N ASP A 35 -4.73 -7.09 14.73
CA ASP A 35 -3.71 -6.67 15.71
C ASP A 35 -2.42 -6.13 15.08
N ASN A 36 -2.13 -6.51 13.83
CA ASN A 36 -0.91 -6.17 13.14
C ASN A 36 -1.05 -4.93 12.24
N LEU A 37 -2.21 -4.28 12.21
CA LEU A 37 -2.51 -3.20 11.28
C LEU A 37 -1.50 -2.04 11.36
N VAL A 38 -1.22 -1.55 12.57
CA VAL A 38 -0.28 -0.44 12.82
C VAL A 38 1.17 -0.85 12.54
N LYS A 39 1.52 -2.10 12.86
CA LYS A 39 2.86 -2.64 12.62
C LYS A 39 3.13 -2.76 11.11
N ALA A 40 2.21 -3.34 10.36
CA ALA A 40 2.31 -3.53 8.92
C ALA A 40 2.47 -2.18 8.19
N GLU A 41 1.76 -1.15 8.62
CA GLU A 41 1.89 0.20 8.07
C GLU A 41 3.32 0.75 8.23
N LYS A 42 3.85 0.72 9.47
CA LYS A 42 5.20 1.23 9.76
C LYS A 42 6.28 0.44 9.02
N GLU A 43 6.13 -0.88 8.96
CA GLU A 43 7.05 -1.75 8.23
C GLU A 43 7.10 -1.40 6.75
N LYS A 44 5.96 -1.09 6.12
CA LYS A 44 5.93 -0.70 4.71
C LYS A 44 6.58 0.67 4.47
N VAL A 45 6.37 1.64 5.36
CA VAL A 45 7.08 2.93 5.28
C VAL A 45 8.60 2.72 5.39
N SER A 46 9.05 1.93 6.36
CA SER A 46 10.48 1.65 6.54
C SER A 46 11.06 0.86 5.37
N LYS A 47 10.33 -0.13 4.84
CA LYS A 47 10.77 -1.01 3.75
C LYS A 47 11.11 -0.24 2.47
N TYR A 48 10.33 0.78 2.14
CA TYR A 48 10.48 1.51 0.87
C TYR A 48 11.24 2.84 1.01
N LEU A 49 11.79 3.15 2.18
CA LEU A 49 12.49 4.42 2.41
C LEU A 49 13.68 4.60 1.47
N ASP A 50 14.53 3.59 1.34
CA ASP A 50 15.69 3.64 0.44
C ASP A 50 15.26 3.76 -1.02
N LEU A 51 14.20 3.04 -1.42
CA LEU A 51 13.63 3.16 -2.76
C LEU A 51 13.11 4.59 -3.00
N ALA A 52 12.45 5.21 -2.03
CA ALA A 52 11.95 6.57 -2.18
C ALA A 52 13.07 7.59 -2.41
N HIS A 53 14.19 7.46 -1.68
CA HIS A 53 15.36 8.31 -1.91
C HIS A 53 15.96 8.08 -3.31
N GLU A 54 16.11 6.82 -3.71
CA GLU A 54 16.67 6.46 -5.01
C GLU A 54 15.79 6.97 -6.17
N ILE A 55 14.48 6.79 -6.08
CA ILE A 55 13.52 7.32 -7.07
C ILE A 55 13.61 8.85 -7.16
N THR A 56 13.73 9.53 -6.02
CA THR A 56 13.82 11.00 -5.98
C THR A 56 15.06 11.47 -6.76
N ALA A 57 16.20 10.83 -6.53
CA ALA A 57 17.44 11.16 -7.21
C ALA A 57 17.40 10.79 -8.70
N MET A 58 17.02 9.55 -9.03
CA MET A 58 17.06 9.03 -10.40
C MET A 58 16.08 9.73 -11.34
N TRP A 59 14.88 10.07 -10.86
CA TRP A 59 13.82 10.62 -11.71
C TRP A 59 13.72 12.14 -11.67
N ASN A 60 14.64 12.81 -10.97
CA ASN A 60 14.69 14.27 -10.86
C ASN A 60 13.35 14.90 -10.40
N VAL A 61 12.67 14.21 -9.48
CA VAL A 61 11.47 14.69 -8.80
C VAL A 61 11.86 15.39 -7.50
N GLU A 62 11.04 16.31 -7.00
CA GLU A 62 11.30 17.04 -5.76
C GLU A 62 11.14 16.14 -4.52
N SER A 63 10.23 15.17 -4.58
CA SER A 63 10.00 14.24 -3.49
C SER A 63 9.35 12.95 -3.95
N THR A 64 9.63 11.86 -3.23
CA THR A 64 8.92 10.60 -3.33
C THR A 64 8.25 10.27 -2.00
N VAL A 65 6.93 10.06 -2.03
CA VAL A 65 6.14 9.78 -0.82
C VAL A 65 5.72 8.32 -0.81
N ILE A 66 5.83 7.67 0.35
CA ILE A 66 5.36 6.29 0.55
C ILE A 66 3.95 6.34 1.15
N VAL A 67 3.02 5.62 0.53
CA VAL A 67 1.62 5.56 0.93
C VAL A 67 1.20 4.09 1.09
N PRO A 68 1.26 3.55 2.31
CA PRO A 68 0.77 2.20 2.58
C PRO A 68 -0.76 2.19 2.69
N ILE A 69 -1.40 1.31 1.92
CA ILE A 69 -2.84 1.04 1.98
C ILE A 69 -3.04 -0.25 2.75
N VAL A 70 -3.30 -0.11 4.05
CA VAL A 70 -3.43 -1.25 4.97
C VAL A 70 -4.89 -1.43 5.36
N VAL A 71 -5.44 -2.61 5.09
CA VAL A 71 -6.80 -3.01 5.46
C VAL A 71 -6.75 -4.40 6.05
N SER A 72 -7.27 -4.63 7.25
CA SER A 72 -7.21 -5.96 7.84
C SER A 72 -8.09 -6.97 7.12
N VAL A 73 -7.85 -8.27 7.37
CA VAL A 73 -8.67 -9.38 6.84
C VAL A 73 -10.17 -9.25 7.16
N ASN A 74 -10.52 -8.59 8.27
CA ASN A 74 -11.90 -8.33 8.70
C ASN A 74 -12.44 -6.98 8.20
N GLY A 75 -11.66 -6.25 7.39
CA GLY A 75 -12.04 -4.95 6.85
C GLY A 75 -11.78 -3.78 7.80
N LEU A 76 -10.97 -3.93 8.85
CA LEU A 76 -10.58 -2.82 9.71
C LEU A 76 -9.60 -1.90 8.96
N LEU A 77 -9.85 -0.59 9.03
CA LEU A 77 -8.99 0.43 8.42
C LEU A 77 -8.13 1.12 9.47
N ALA A 78 -6.89 1.43 9.11
CA ALA A 78 -5.99 2.19 9.98
C ALA A 78 -6.49 3.63 10.12
N LYS A 79 -6.24 4.28 11.27
CA LYS A 79 -6.69 5.67 11.52
C LYS A 79 -6.14 6.67 10.49
N CYS A 80 -4.94 6.42 10.00
CA CYS A 80 -4.23 7.18 8.98
C CYS A 80 -4.70 6.90 7.53
N PHE A 81 -5.58 5.92 7.30
CA PHE A 81 -6.02 5.52 5.97
C PHE A 81 -6.58 6.72 5.17
N ASP A 82 -7.31 7.60 5.83
CA ASP A 82 -7.87 8.82 5.25
C ASP A 82 -6.79 9.79 4.79
N GLN A 83 -5.71 9.90 5.56
CA GLN A 83 -4.58 10.75 5.22
C GLN A 83 -3.87 10.17 3.98
N HIS A 84 -3.79 8.84 3.87
CA HIS A 84 -3.24 8.16 2.70
C HIS A 84 -4.09 8.35 1.45
N LEU A 85 -5.42 8.25 1.55
CA LEU A 85 -6.31 8.57 0.43
C LEU A 85 -6.18 10.03 -0.01
N LYS A 86 -6.06 10.96 0.94
CA LYS A 86 -5.83 12.39 0.62
C LYS A 86 -4.51 12.60 -0.13
N LYS A 87 -3.42 11.92 0.27
CA LYS A 87 -2.14 11.98 -0.46
C LYS A 87 -2.24 11.49 -1.91
N LEU A 88 -3.19 10.59 -2.18
CA LEU A 88 -3.47 10.06 -3.52
C LEU A 88 -4.57 10.82 -4.26
N SER A 89 -5.10 11.91 -3.68
CA SER A 89 -6.26 12.65 -4.22
C SER A 89 -7.50 11.75 -4.44
N LEU A 90 -7.67 10.73 -3.59
CA LEU A 90 -8.76 9.76 -3.66
C LEU A 90 -9.91 10.12 -2.72
N GLY A 91 -11.13 9.96 -3.20
CA GLY A 91 -12.35 10.23 -2.44
C GLY A 91 -12.66 9.17 -1.37
N CYS A 92 -13.41 9.56 -0.33
CA CYS A 92 -13.75 8.68 0.79
C CYS A 92 -14.59 7.44 0.41
N TRP A 93 -15.32 7.50 -0.70
CA TRP A 93 -16.14 6.40 -1.22
C TRP A 93 -15.33 5.13 -1.56
N ILE A 94 -14.02 5.29 -1.78
CA ILE A 94 -13.10 4.17 -2.07
C ILE A 94 -12.95 3.23 -0.88
N LYS A 95 -13.04 3.74 0.37
CA LYS A 95 -12.91 2.94 1.59
C LYS A 95 -13.86 1.75 1.59
N GLY A 96 -15.15 2.02 1.34
CA GLY A 96 -16.18 0.98 1.32
C GLY A 96 -15.94 -0.07 0.24
N ARG A 97 -15.39 0.32 -0.92
CA ARG A 97 -15.03 -0.63 -1.99
C ARG A 97 -13.87 -1.52 -1.59
N ILE A 98 -12.81 -0.95 -1.02
CA ILE A 98 -11.64 -1.73 -0.56
C ILE A 98 -12.05 -2.68 0.57
N GLN A 99 -12.75 -2.18 1.59
CA GLN A 99 -13.23 -3.02 2.70
C GLN A 99 -14.12 -4.16 2.20
N LYS A 100 -15.07 -3.86 1.30
CA LYS A 100 -15.94 -4.87 0.70
C LYS A 100 -15.14 -5.92 -0.07
N ALA A 101 -14.17 -5.50 -0.89
CA ALA A 101 -13.34 -6.42 -1.66
C ALA A 101 -12.55 -7.37 -0.74
N VAL A 102 -11.93 -6.83 0.31
CA VAL A 102 -11.16 -7.63 1.29
C VAL A 102 -12.06 -8.63 2.00
N VAL A 103 -13.19 -8.19 2.56
CA VAL A 103 -14.10 -9.09 3.31
C VAL A 103 -14.69 -10.19 2.42
N LEU A 104 -15.10 -9.84 1.19
CA LEU A 104 -15.62 -10.83 0.24
C LEU A 104 -14.56 -11.86 -0.14
N GLU A 105 -13.32 -11.43 -0.34
CA GLU A 105 -12.21 -12.31 -0.69
C GLU A 105 -11.80 -13.20 0.48
N THR A 106 -11.70 -12.65 1.69
CA THR A 106 -11.49 -13.42 2.92
C THR A 106 -12.57 -14.50 3.07
N ALA A 107 -13.85 -14.13 2.93
CA ALA A 107 -14.97 -15.07 3.01
C ALA A 107 -14.94 -16.13 1.89
N ARG A 108 -14.47 -15.77 0.69
CA ARG A 108 -14.29 -16.71 -0.43
C ARG A 108 -13.20 -17.73 -0.13
N ILE A 109 -12.06 -17.28 0.40
CA ILE A 109 -10.93 -18.15 0.78
C ILE A 109 -11.35 -19.11 1.88
N VAL A 110 -12.01 -18.61 2.94
CA VAL A 110 -12.49 -19.44 4.05
C VAL A 110 -13.52 -20.46 3.57
N ARG A 111 -14.52 -20.05 2.78
CA ARG A 111 -15.50 -20.99 2.21
C ARG A 111 -14.84 -22.05 1.35
N ARG A 112 -13.90 -21.67 0.48
CA ARG A 112 -13.16 -22.63 -0.34
C ARG A 112 -12.42 -23.64 0.53
N PHE A 113 -11.72 -23.17 1.57
CA PHE A 113 -11.00 -24.05 2.50
C PHE A 113 -11.94 -25.04 3.20
N LEU A 114 -13.07 -24.56 3.74
CA LEU A 114 -14.04 -25.40 4.44
C LEU A 114 -14.79 -26.38 3.52
N THR A 115 -14.82 -26.12 2.21
CA THR A 115 -15.49 -26.98 1.22
C THR A 115 -14.54 -27.99 0.58
N LEU A 116 -13.23 -27.88 0.82
CA LEU A 116 -12.29 -28.94 0.48
C LEU A 116 -12.50 -30.06 1.51
N GLU A 117 -13.25 -31.09 1.14
CA GLU A 117 -13.23 -32.37 1.87
C GLU A 117 -11.80 -32.94 1.87
N PRO A 118 -11.39 -33.66 2.93
CA PRO A 118 -10.06 -34.29 3.00
C PRO A 118 -9.80 -35.31 1.87
#